data_AF-A0A2R6M7C3-F1
#
_entry.id   AF-A0A2R6M7C3-F1
#
_cell.length_a   1.000
_cell.length_b   1.000
_cell.length_c   1.000
_cell.angle_alpha   90.00
_cell.angle_beta   90.00
_cell.angle_gamma   90.00
#
_symmetry.space_group_name_H-M   'P 1'
#
loop_
_entity.id
_entity.type
_entity.pdbx_description
1 polymer ?
#
loop_
_entity_poly.entity_id
_entity_poly.type
_entity_poly.pdbx_seq_one_letter_code
_entity_poly.pdbx_strand_id
1 'polypeptide(L)'
;MVAVSAFVEQLANGVTLGMVYVLLAAGLSIIFGVMDVINFSHGELFALGAYFALSIVAPLGATGFWVALVVAPVLVGVIGALIERFTVRPLYGRDPLYHILLTFGLVLVISDLIQLVWGTAQHQLAVPDLLNQSVAAFGIRLSLYNYFMILVGAVLAIGTWLALNRTTYGTIVRAGSQDREMVRNLGIDIDRYYTLVFGFGAALAAVGGIVLGGYQNVNPGMGNGVIIPAFIIVVLGGLGSFRGAVFGGLLVGVIQTLTRTYVPVLEGLTIFLLMIGVLLAKPQGLFGNPEWQTNESDEGDLLIGAHGGLFARETRERLGAVVVAVLAVVPIVLLATGNDYYVTLLNEIFIWAIFALSLDFVMGYAGLVSLGHTMFYGIGAYVAALVLIHLAPSFLIALVGAMAVCAVVAWVVGNLSIRVSGVYFAMITLAFAQLFYNAVFKLDWTGGSDGLLGFDAFLGIGGIGAPISDVEFALAGLTITPAAVFYYLALVLAVVALLFARRFMNAPFGSVLQSISESEERTEFIG
;
A
#
# COMPACT_ATOMS: atom_id res chain seq x y z
N MET A 1 -0.57 43.36 4.04
CA MET A 1 0.80 42.88 3.71
C MET A 1 1.19 41.62 4.48
N VAL A 2 0.86 41.48 5.77
CA VAL A 2 1.18 40.28 6.58
C VAL A 2 0.48 38.99 6.10
N ALA A 3 -0.79 39.05 5.70
CA ALA A 3 -1.51 37.87 5.20
C ALA A 3 -1.00 37.38 3.82
N VAL A 4 -0.59 38.32 2.95
CA VAL A 4 -0.07 38.00 1.62
C VAL A 4 1.32 37.38 1.72
N SER A 5 2.21 37.94 2.56
CA SER A 5 3.52 37.34 2.81
C SER A 5 3.35 35.91 3.35
N ALA A 6 2.55 35.71 4.40
CA ALA A 6 2.29 34.39 4.99
C ALA A 6 1.78 33.36 3.96
N PHE A 7 0.84 33.73 3.09
CA PHE A 7 0.35 32.83 2.04
C PHE A 7 1.47 32.43 1.06
N VAL A 8 2.31 33.38 0.64
CA VAL A 8 3.43 33.10 -0.27
C VAL A 8 4.51 32.25 0.42
N GLU A 9 4.75 32.43 1.72
CA GLU A 9 5.64 31.54 2.48
C GLU A 9 5.11 30.10 2.46
N GLN A 10 3.80 29.90 2.63
CA GLN A 10 3.20 28.57 2.57
C GLN A 10 3.22 27.94 1.18
N LEU A 11 3.09 28.75 0.11
CA LEU A 11 3.32 28.26 -1.24
C LEU A 11 4.76 27.76 -1.42
N ALA A 12 5.74 28.51 -0.91
CA ALA A 12 7.14 28.10 -1.01
C ALA A 12 7.47 26.85 -0.16
N ASN A 13 6.89 26.72 1.04
CA ASN A 13 6.95 25.48 1.83
C ASN A 13 6.29 24.31 1.09
N GLY A 14 5.16 24.57 0.43
CA GLY A 14 4.46 23.61 -0.41
C GLY A 14 5.29 23.11 -1.58
N VAL A 15 5.98 24.01 -2.27
CA VAL A 15 6.95 23.64 -3.32
C VAL A 15 8.11 22.86 -2.73
N THR A 16 8.63 23.24 -1.57
CA THR A 16 9.73 22.52 -0.90
C THR A 16 9.39 21.05 -0.66
N LEU A 17 8.23 20.79 -0.04
CA LEU A 17 7.73 19.44 0.20
C LEU A 17 7.38 18.74 -1.13
N GLY A 18 6.79 19.48 -2.06
CA GLY A 18 6.50 19.00 -3.41
C GLY A 18 7.74 18.50 -4.15
N MET A 19 8.91 19.12 -3.98
CA MET A 19 10.14 18.70 -4.66
C MET A 19 10.67 17.36 -4.14
N VAL A 20 10.47 17.04 -2.86
CA VAL A 20 10.78 15.70 -2.33
C VAL A 20 9.85 14.66 -2.97
N TYR A 21 8.56 14.98 -3.03
CA TYR A 21 7.57 14.15 -3.71
C TYR A 21 7.86 13.98 -5.20
N VAL A 22 8.34 15.03 -5.88
CA VAL A 22 8.77 14.95 -7.28
C VAL A 22 9.92 13.96 -7.44
N LEU A 23 10.96 14.02 -6.59
CA LEU A 23 12.09 13.09 -6.68
C LEU A 23 11.66 11.63 -6.50
N LEU A 24 10.81 11.38 -5.51
CA LEU A 24 10.29 10.05 -5.20
C LEU A 24 9.35 9.54 -6.30
N ALA A 25 8.38 10.35 -6.72
CA ALA A 25 7.43 9.98 -7.77
C ALA A 25 8.08 9.88 -9.15
N ALA A 26 9.10 10.69 -9.44
CA ALA A 26 9.87 10.58 -10.68
C ALA A 26 10.57 9.23 -10.80
N GLY A 27 11.26 8.78 -9.74
CA GLY A 27 11.91 7.47 -9.73
C GLY A 27 10.91 6.34 -10.00
N LEU A 28 9.78 6.36 -9.28
CA LEU A 28 8.71 5.38 -9.41
C LEU A 28 8.03 5.43 -10.81
N SER A 29 7.78 6.64 -11.34
CA SER A 29 7.15 6.87 -12.65
C SER A 29 8.01 6.35 -13.79
N ILE A 30 9.34 6.50 -13.71
CA ILE A 30 10.25 6.00 -14.74
C ILE A 30 10.33 4.47 -14.69
N ILE A 31 10.41 3.88 -13.50
CA ILE A 31 10.42 2.42 -13.32
C ILE A 31 9.14 1.83 -13.92
N PHE A 32 7.98 2.36 -13.51
CA PHE A 32 6.69 1.90 -14.00
C PHE A 32 6.54 2.14 -15.51
N GLY A 33 6.79 3.36 -15.98
CA GLY A 33 6.57 3.75 -17.38
C GLY A 33 7.41 2.99 -18.41
N VAL A 34 8.46 2.30 -17.96
CA VAL A 34 9.36 1.54 -18.83
C VAL A 34 9.14 0.03 -18.69
N MET A 35 8.95 -0.44 -17.45
CA MET A 35 8.95 -1.87 -17.14
C MET A 35 7.56 -2.44 -16.86
N ASP A 36 6.57 -1.58 -16.62
CA ASP A 36 5.22 -1.92 -16.15
C ASP A 36 5.21 -2.71 -14.84
N VAL A 37 6.14 -2.35 -13.94
CA VAL A 37 6.31 -3.00 -12.64
C VAL A 37 6.00 -2.03 -11.50
N ILE A 38 5.09 -2.46 -10.63
CA ILE A 38 4.75 -1.76 -9.40
C ILE A 38 5.75 -2.15 -8.32
N ASN A 39 6.62 -1.21 -7.92
CA ASN A 39 7.64 -1.45 -6.91
C ASN A 39 7.29 -0.82 -5.56
N PHE A 40 6.70 -1.61 -4.65
CA PHE A 40 6.42 -1.18 -3.28
C PHE A 40 7.70 -0.95 -2.44
N SER A 41 8.81 -1.60 -2.79
CA SER A 41 10.07 -1.44 -2.06
C SER A 41 10.73 -0.07 -2.29
N HIS A 42 10.21 0.75 -3.20
CA HIS A 42 10.76 2.06 -3.54
C HIS A 42 10.82 3.02 -2.33
N GLY A 43 9.83 2.93 -1.43
CA GLY A 43 9.82 3.72 -0.18
C GLY A 43 10.93 3.30 0.79
N GLU A 44 11.24 2.00 0.84
CA GLU A 44 12.34 1.50 1.65
C GLU A 44 13.71 1.82 1.03
N LEU A 45 13.80 1.90 -0.30
CA LEU A 45 15.01 2.42 -0.98
C LEU A 45 15.23 3.92 -0.66
N PHE A 46 14.15 4.69 -0.56
CA PHE A 46 14.19 6.07 -0.06
C PHE A 46 14.67 6.12 1.40
N ALA A 47 14.18 5.24 2.28
CA ALA A 47 14.63 5.15 3.66
C ALA A 47 16.12 4.76 3.76
N LEU A 48 16.56 3.75 3.01
CA LEU A 48 17.96 3.35 2.93
C LEU A 48 18.88 4.50 2.53
N GLY A 49 18.44 5.39 1.64
CA GLY A 49 19.19 6.60 1.29
C GLY A 49 19.49 7.49 2.51
N ALA A 50 18.48 7.72 3.35
CA ALA A 50 18.62 8.49 4.58
C ALA A 50 19.52 7.78 5.61
N TYR A 51 19.37 6.47 5.78
CA TYR A 51 20.17 5.68 6.72
C TYR A 51 21.64 5.53 6.30
N PHE A 52 21.92 5.35 5.01
CA PHE A 52 23.29 5.42 4.51
C PHE A 52 23.89 6.82 4.68
N ALA A 53 23.11 7.88 4.49
CA ALA A 53 23.57 9.22 4.81
C ALA A 53 23.89 9.40 6.29
N LEU A 54 23.08 8.88 7.21
CA LEU A 54 23.40 8.88 8.65
C LEU A 54 24.74 8.21 8.93
N SER A 55 24.98 7.03 8.35
CA SER A 55 26.23 6.29 8.54
C SER A 55 27.45 7.02 7.98
N ILE A 56 27.30 7.76 6.87
CA ILE A 56 28.39 8.54 6.26
C ILE A 56 28.65 9.83 7.03
N VAL A 57 27.59 10.49 7.51
CA VAL A 57 27.66 11.75 8.26
C VAL A 57 28.22 11.54 9.66
N ALA A 58 27.91 10.42 10.32
CA ALA A 58 28.34 10.12 11.68
C ALA A 58 29.86 10.31 11.92
N PRO A 59 30.78 9.75 11.10
CA PRO A 59 32.22 9.95 11.28
C PRO A 59 32.77 11.28 10.74
N LEU A 60 32.10 11.89 9.75
CA LEU A 60 32.60 13.07 9.02
C LEU A 60 31.99 14.40 9.52
N GLY A 61 31.04 14.34 10.46
CA GLY A 61 30.26 15.47 10.90
C GLY A 61 29.48 16.14 9.75
N ALA A 62 29.20 17.44 9.89
CA ALA A 62 28.35 18.16 8.95
C ALA A 62 28.92 18.20 7.51
N THR A 63 30.24 18.10 7.34
CA THR A 63 30.87 18.03 6.00
C THR A 63 30.56 16.72 5.27
N GLY A 64 30.28 15.65 6.03
CA GLY A 64 29.86 14.35 5.51
C GLY A 64 28.54 14.40 4.75
N PHE A 65 27.72 15.44 4.94
CA PHE A 65 26.45 15.60 4.25
C PHE A 65 26.61 15.67 2.72
N TRP A 66 27.62 16.42 2.24
CA TRP A 66 27.90 16.55 0.81
C TRP A 66 28.40 15.24 0.21
N VAL A 67 29.19 14.48 0.97
CA VAL A 67 29.66 13.15 0.57
C VAL A 67 28.47 12.19 0.52
N ALA A 68 27.62 12.22 1.55
CA ALA A 68 26.41 11.39 1.62
C ALA A 68 25.47 11.66 0.45
N LEU A 69 25.28 12.92 0.05
CA LEU A 69 24.42 13.31 -1.07
C LEU A 69 24.82 12.67 -2.41
N VAL A 70 26.08 12.24 -2.55
CA VAL A 70 26.58 11.57 -3.76
C VAL A 70 26.74 10.07 -3.54
N VAL A 71 27.38 9.66 -2.44
CA VAL A 71 27.73 8.26 -2.20
C VAL A 71 26.52 7.41 -1.83
N ALA A 72 25.61 7.90 -0.98
CA ALA A 72 24.45 7.12 -0.57
C ALA A 72 23.50 6.81 -1.75
N PRO A 73 23.17 7.75 -2.65
CA PRO A 73 22.38 7.44 -3.83
C PRO A 73 23.04 6.45 -4.79
N VAL A 74 24.37 6.49 -4.93
CA VAL A 74 25.10 5.50 -5.74
C VAL A 74 24.98 4.11 -5.11
N LEU A 75 25.16 3.99 -3.79
CA LEU A 75 25.01 2.72 -3.08
C LEU A 75 23.59 2.16 -3.21
N VAL A 76 22.57 3.00 -2.98
CA VAL A 76 21.17 2.58 -3.15
C VAL A 76 20.85 2.26 -4.62
N GLY A 77 21.42 3.00 -5.56
CA GLY A 77 21.26 2.71 -6.99
C GLY A 77 21.86 1.36 -7.40
N VAL A 78 23.01 1.00 -6.82
CA VAL A 78 23.59 -0.34 -6.98
C VAL A 78 22.68 -1.40 -6.36
N ILE A 79 22.18 -1.18 -5.13
CA ILE A 79 21.23 -2.11 -4.49
C ILE A 79 19.97 -2.26 -5.33
N GLY A 80 19.41 -1.17 -5.85
CA GLY A 80 18.27 -1.19 -6.76
C GLY A 80 18.55 -2.02 -8.02
N ALA A 81 19.70 -1.81 -8.65
CA ALA A 81 20.11 -2.61 -9.81
C ALA A 81 20.28 -4.11 -9.47
N LEU A 82 20.76 -4.45 -8.27
CA LEU A 82 20.85 -5.84 -7.83
C LEU A 82 19.47 -6.45 -7.57
N ILE A 83 18.57 -5.70 -6.93
CA ILE A 83 17.16 -6.10 -6.73
C ILE A 83 16.53 -6.38 -8.09
N GLU A 84 16.62 -5.44 -9.03
CA GLU A 84 16.08 -5.62 -10.37
C GLU A 84 16.62 -6.89 -11.02
N ARG A 85 17.95 -7.07 -11.04
CA ARG A 85 18.59 -8.17 -11.74
C ARG A 85 18.26 -9.54 -11.15
N PHE A 86 18.24 -9.66 -9.82
CA PHE A 86 18.15 -10.96 -9.15
C PHE A 86 16.74 -11.33 -8.70
N THR A 87 15.86 -10.36 -8.47
CA THR A 87 14.52 -10.64 -7.95
C THR A 87 13.42 -10.24 -8.92
N VAL A 88 13.45 -9.02 -9.46
CA VAL A 88 12.35 -8.50 -10.30
C VAL A 88 12.39 -9.06 -11.72
N ARG A 89 13.56 -9.04 -12.37
CA ARG A 89 13.74 -9.49 -13.77
C ARG A 89 13.25 -10.91 -14.03
N PRO A 90 13.47 -11.90 -13.15
CA PRO A 90 12.91 -13.24 -13.33
C PRO A 90 11.38 -13.28 -13.41
N LEU A 91 10.69 -12.25 -12.91
CA LEU A 91 9.23 -12.15 -12.90
C LEU A 91 8.68 -11.31 -14.07
N TYR A 92 9.51 -10.73 -14.93
CA TYR A 92 9.01 -9.98 -16.09
C TYR A 92 8.16 -10.87 -17.00
N GLY A 93 7.02 -10.33 -17.46
CA GLY A 93 6.03 -11.07 -18.24
C GLY A 93 5.17 -12.05 -17.42
N ARG A 94 5.27 -12.04 -16.09
CA ARG A 94 4.30 -12.69 -15.19
C ARG A 94 3.26 -11.67 -14.70
N ASP A 95 2.16 -12.20 -14.18
CA ASP A 95 1.08 -11.43 -13.55
C ASP A 95 1.62 -10.36 -12.58
N PRO A 96 1.16 -9.09 -12.68
CA PRO A 96 1.53 -7.98 -11.80
C PRO A 96 1.48 -8.30 -10.30
N LEU A 97 0.59 -9.21 -9.89
CA LEU A 97 0.49 -9.67 -8.50
C LEU A 97 1.81 -10.24 -7.97
N TYR A 98 2.58 -10.96 -8.81
CA TYR A 98 3.88 -11.50 -8.39
C TYR A 98 4.88 -10.39 -8.10
N HIS A 99 4.83 -9.27 -8.82
CA HIS A 99 5.72 -8.14 -8.58
C HIS A 99 5.35 -7.41 -7.29
N ILE A 100 4.05 -7.21 -7.06
CA ILE A 100 3.55 -6.62 -5.82
C ILE A 100 3.97 -7.49 -4.62
N LEU A 101 3.75 -8.81 -4.69
CA LEU A 101 4.11 -9.73 -3.62
C LEU A 101 5.62 -9.74 -3.35
N LEU A 102 6.44 -9.81 -4.40
CA LEU A 102 7.90 -9.76 -4.27
C LEU A 102 8.35 -8.46 -3.60
N THR A 103 7.86 -7.33 -4.10
CA THR A 103 8.31 -6.01 -3.63
C THR A 103 7.78 -5.68 -2.24
N PHE A 104 6.61 -6.19 -1.86
CA PHE A 104 6.14 -6.18 -0.48
C PHE A 104 7.04 -7.03 0.44
N GLY A 105 7.46 -8.21 0.01
CA GLY A 105 8.47 -9.00 0.73
C GLY A 105 9.80 -8.24 0.90
N LEU A 106 10.24 -7.53 -0.13
CA LEU A 106 11.42 -6.67 -0.05
C LEU A 106 11.23 -5.50 0.92
N VAL A 107 10.04 -4.90 1.00
CA VAL A 107 9.73 -3.87 2.01
C VAL A 107 9.99 -4.41 3.42
N LEU A 108 9.45 -5.58 3.75
CA LEU A 108 9.61 -6.19 5.07
C LEU A 108 11.08 -6.48 5.38
N VAL A 109 11.80 -7.11 4.45
CA VAL A 109 13.22 -7.46 4.64
C VAL A 109 14.07 -6.21 4.81
N ILE A 110 13.87 -5.18 3.99
CA ILE A 110 14.66 -3.94 4.07
C ILE A 110 14.32 -3.17 5.36
N SER A 111 13.04 -3.08 5.72
CA SER A 111 12.60 -2.39 6.94
C SER A 111 13.17 -3.07 8.20
N ASP A 112 13.15 -4.39 8.27
CA ASP A 112 13.72 -5.15 9.39
C ASP A 112 15.26 -5.03 9.40
N LEU A 113 15.90 -5.01 8.24
CA LEU A 113 17.35 -4.79 8.15
C LEU A 113 17.74 -3.40 8.63
N ILE A 114 16.94 -2.37 8.32
CA ILE A 114 17.13 -1.02 8.84
C ILE A 114 17.05 -1.02 10.38
N GLN A 115 16.02 -1.66 10.94
CA GLN A 115 15.85 -1.74 12.39
C GLN A 115 16.95 -2.56 13.06
N LEU A 116 17.44 -3.62 12.42
CA LEU A 116 18.52 -4.45 12.93
C LEU A 116 19.85 -3.69 12.99
N VAL A 117 20.17 -2.90 11.96
CA VAL A 117 21.47 -2.21 11.86
C VAL A 117 21.49 -0.87 12.60
N TRP A 118 20.41 -0.08 12.54
CA TRP A 118 20.35 1.28 13.11
C TRP A 118 19.44 1.41 14.34
N GLY A 119 18.74 0.35 14.73
CA GLY A 119 17.79 0.35 15.83
C GLY A 119 16.43 0.96 15.47
N THR A 120 15.51 0.96 16.44
CA THR A 120 14.15 1.49 16.27
C THR A 120 14.01 2.98 16.61
N ALA A 121 15.09 3.61 17.11
CA ALA A 121 15.11 5.01 17.51
C ALA A 121 15.07 5.96 16.31
N GLN A 122 14.51 7.15 16.54
CA GLN A 122 14.61 8.25 15.58
C GLN A 122 15.99 8.91 15.68
N HIS A 123 16.58 9.24 14.53
CA HIS A 123 17.89 9.86 14.43
C HIS A 123 17.78 11.19 13.68
N GLN A 124 18.56 12.19 14.11
CA GLN A 124 18.66 13.45 13.40
C GLN A 124 19.86 13.41 12.45
N LEU A 125 19.64 13.70 11.17
CA LEU A 125 20.73 13.84 10.22
C LEU A 125 21.42 15.19 10.42
N ALA A 126 22.73 15.18 10.69
CA ALA A 126 23.47 16.43 10.86
C ALA A 126 23.63 17.14 9.50
N VAL A 127 23.07 18.34 9.40
CA VAL A 127 23.10 19.20 8.22
C VAL A 127 24.15 20.31 8.42
N PRO A 128 24.89 20.73 7.38
CA PRO A 128 25.82 21.87 7.46
C PRO A 128 25.16 23.14 8.01
N ASP A 129 25.82 23.82 8.95
CA ASP A 129 25.33 25.06 9.59
C ASP A 129 24.99 26.17 8.59
N LEU A 130 25.68 26.19 7.45
CA LEU A 130 25.40 27.12 6.35
C LEU A 130 23.94 27.00 5.84
N LEU A 131 23.39 25.78 5.83
CA LEU A 131 22.03 25.53 5.35
C LEU A 131 20.96 25.84 6.41
N ASN A 132 21.34 25.94 7.69
CA ASN A 132 20.43 26.29 8.79
C ASN A 132 20.19 27.80 8.92
N GLN A 133 20.85 28.63 8.10
CA GLN A 133 20.67 30.07 8.13
C GLN A 133 19.34 30.48 7.48
N SER A 134 18.66 31.45 8.10
CA SER A 134 17.46 32.05 7.52
C SER A 134 17.83 33.17 6.56
N VAL A 135 17.37 33.08 5.32
CA VAL A 135 17.59 34.11 4.29
C VAL A 135 16.26 34.74 3.93
N ALA A 136 16.24 36.07 3.91
CA ALA A 136 15.13 36.84 3.36
C ALA A 136 15.38 37.07 1.87
N ALA A 137 14.69 36.32 1.02
CA ALA A 137 14.74 36.48 -0.43
C ALA A 137 13.32 36.68 -0.98
N PHE A 138 13.16 37.60 -1.93
CA PHE A 138 11.85 37.92 -2.54
C PHE A 138 10.75 38.34 -1.54
N GLY A 139 11.12 38.92 -0.40
CA GLY A 139 10.16 39.40 0.63
C GLY A 139 9.59 38.31 1.54
N ILE A 140 10.18 37.11 1.53
CA ILE A 140 9.78 35.92 2.28
C ILE A 140 11.00 35.45 3.08
N ARG A 141 10.81 34.99 4.32
CA ARG A 141 11.92 34.53 5.17
C ARG A 141 11.87 33.01 5.31
N LEU A 142 12.74 32.31 4.57
CA LEU A 142 12.85 30.85 4.59
C LEU A 142 14.23 30.39 5.05
N SER A 143 14.30 29.14 5.53
CA SER A 143 15.58 28.48 5.75
C SER A 143 16.30 28.29 4.41
N LEU A 144 17.62 28.50 4.39
CA LEU A 144 18.46 28.23 3.22
C LEU A 144 18.35 26.76 2.79
N TYR A 145 18.06 25.86 3.75
CA TYR A 145 17.75 24.46 3.48
C TYR A 145 16.56 24.29 2.53
N ASN A 146 15.47 25.04 2.67
CA ASN A 146 14.29 24.92 1.78
C ASN A 146 14.67 25.25 0.32
N TYR A 147 15.46 26.31 0.12
CA TYR A 147 15.96 26.66 -1.20
C TYR A 147 16.88 25.59 -1.77
N PHE A 148 17.73 24.99 -0.93
CA PHE A 148 18.57 23.86 -1.30
C PHE A 148 17.75 22.65 -1.75
N MET A 149 16.69 22.28 -1.02
CA MET A 149 15.78 21.19 -1.41
C MET A 149 15.14 21.45 -2.78
N ILE A 150 14.64 22.68 -2.99
CA ILE A 150 14.04 23.09 -4.27
C ILE A 150 15.07 23.01 -5.40
N LEU A 151 16.28 23.51 -5.16
CA LEU A 151 17.36 23.51 -6.15
C LEU A 151 17.76 22.08 -6.54
N VAL A 152 18.04 21.21 -5.56
CA VAL A 152 18.43 19.82 -5.81
C VAL A 152 17.33 19.08 -6.55
N GLY A 153 16.08 19.21 -6.08
CA GLY A 153 14.94 18.61 -6.76
C GLY A 153 14.79 19.10 -8.19
N ALA A 154 15.00 20.40 -8.45
CA ALA A 154 14.82 20.99 -9.78
C ALA A 154 15.93 20.54 -10.72
N VAL A 155 17.17 20.54 -10.25
CA VAL A 155 18.34 20.09 -11.02
C VAL A 155 18.18 18.63 -11.39
N LEU A 156 17.78 17.76 -10.46
CA LEU A 156 17.60 16.33 -10.74
C LEU A 156 16.37 16.06 -11.60
N ALA A 157 15.25 16.75 -11.40
CA ALA A 157 14.07 16.60 -12.25
C ALA A 157 14.34 17.05 -13.69
N ILE A 158 14.96 18.23 -13.88
CA ILE A 158 15.34 18.73 -15.21
C ILE A 158 16.42 17.84 -15.82
N GLY A 159 17.42 17.43 -15.05
CA GLY A 159 18.49 16.53 -15.49
C GLY A 159 17.94 15.19 -15.96
N THR A 160 16.99 14.62 -15.22
CA THR A 160 16.30 13.39 -15.59
C THR A 160 15.45 13.57 -16.83
N TRP A 161 14.71 14.69 -16.94
CA TRP A 161 13.93 15.00 -18.13
C TRP A 161 14.81 15.12 -19.39
N LEU A 162 15.95 15.80 -19.28
CA LEU A 162 16.93 15.91 -20.35
C LEU A 162 17.53 14.53 -20.69
N ALA A 163 17.90 13.74 -19.68
CA ALA A 163 18.43 12.39 -19.86
C ALA A 163 17.43 11.51 -20.63
N LEU A 164 16.16 11.53 -20.26
CA LEU A 164 15.13 10.76 -20.97
C LEU A 164 14.87 11.35 -22.37
N ASN A 165 14.58 12.64 -22.50
CA ASN A 165 14.06 13.18 -23.77
C ASN A 165 15.12 13.55 -24.81
N ARG A 166 16.37 13.80 -24.39
CA ARG A 166 17.41 14.32 -25.29
C ARG A 166 18.55 13.33 -25.56
N THR A 167 18.63 12.20 -24.84
CA THR A 167 19.74 11.23 -25.02
C THR A 167 19.30 9.96 -25.74
N THR A 168 20.26 9.29 -26.38
CA THR A 168 20.05 7.98 -27.02
C THR A 168 19.62 6.93 -26.00
N TYR A 169 20.11 6.99 -24.76
CA TYR A 169 19.68 6.10 -23.68
C TYR A 169 18.16 6.20 -23.47
N GLY A 170 17.64 7.41 -23.36
CA GLY A 170 16.20 7.61 -23.20
C GLY A 170 15.38 7.21 -24.42
N THR A 171 15.92 7.33 -25.63
CA THR A 171 15.28 6.80 -26.85
C THR A 171 15.19 5.27 -26.84
N ILE A 172 16.27 4.58 -26.46
CA ILE A 172 16.29 3.11 -26.34
C ILE A 172 15.30 2.64 -25.28
N VAL A 173 15.27 3.32 -24.12
CA VAL A 173 14.37 3.00 -23.02
C VAL A 173 12.90 3.16 -23.42
N ARG A 174 12.53 4.25 -24.09
CA ARG A 174 11.16 4.46 -24.61
C ARG A 174 10.80 3.50 -25.74
N ALA A 175 11.74 3.18 -26.63
CA ALA A 175 11.51 2.18 -27.67
C ALA A 175 11.26 0.80 -27.04
N GLY A 176 12.05 0.44 -26.02
CA GLY A 176 11.92 -0.83 -25.32
C GLY A 176 10.65 -0.93 -24.48
N SER A 177 10.07 0.18 -24.03
CA SER A 177 8.77 0.15 -23.36
C SER A 177 7.60 -0.02 -24.33
N GLN A 178 7.80 0.28 -25.63
CA GLN A 178 6.79 0.06 -26.66
C GLN A 178 6.88 -1.34 -27.26
N ASP A 179 8.08 -1.77 -27.62
CA ASP A 179 8.32 -3.10 -28.18
C ASP A 179 9.72 -3.61 -27.79
N ARG A 180 9.75 -4.47 -26.77
CA ARG A 180 10.98 -5.09 -26.26
C ARG A 180 11.64 -6.01 -27.29
N GLU A 181 10.83 -6.71 -28.09
CA GLU A 181 11.32 -7.69 -29.06
C GLU A 181 11.97 -6.99 -30.25
N MET A 182 11.37 -5.89 -30.73
CA MET A 182 11.95 -5.06 -31.78
C MET A 182 13.34 -4.54 -31.36
N VAL A 183 13.44 -3.93 -30.17
CA VAL A 183 14.74 -3.40 -29.70
C VAL A 183 15.80 -4.50 -29.57
N ARG A 184 15.42 -5.71 -29.15
CA ARG A 184 16.31 -6.88 -29.13
C ARG A 184 16.71 -7.33 -30.53
N ASN A 185 15.81 -7.30 -31.51
CA ASN A 185 16.09 -7.62 -32.91
C ASN A 185 17.05 -6.61 -33.57
N LEU A 186 17.14 -5.38 -33.05
CA LEU A 186 18.18 -4.40 -33.43
C LEU A 186 19.55 -4.68 -32.78
N GLY A 187 19.69 -5.76 -32.02
CA GLY A 187 20.93 -6.15 -31.34
C GLY A 187 21.20 -5.40 -30.04
N ILE A 188 20.21 -4.69 -29.49
CA ILE A 188 20.34 -3.94 -28.24
C ILE A 188 19.84 -4.80 -27.08
N ASP A 189 20.72 -5.05 -26.10
CA ASP A 189 20.39 -5.75 -24.87
C ASP A 189 19.59 -4.83 -23.92
N ILE A 190 18.28 -4.76 -24.13
CA ILE A 190 17.35 -3.90 -23.39
C ILE A 190 17.38 -4.16 -21.87
N ASP A 191 17.70 -5.39 -21.45
CA ASP A 191 17.68 -5.77 -20.03
C ASP A 191 18.70 -4.97 -19.22
N ARG A 192 19.85 -4.62 -19.82
CA ARG A 192 20.85 -3.76 -19.16
C ARG A 192 20.33 -2.35 -18.93
N TYR A 193 19.52 -1.83 -19.86
CA TYR A 193 18.92 -0.51 -19.74
C TYR A 193 17.85 -0.50 -18.65
N TYR A 194 17.09 -1.59 -18.49
CA TYR A 194 16.13 -1.75 -17.39
C TYR A 194 16.82 -1.78 -16.03
N THR A 195 17.92 -2.55 -15.89
CA THR A 195 18.74 -2.53 -14.67
C THR A 195 19.26 -1.12 -14.34
N LEU A 196 19.74 -0.38 -15.35
CA LEU A 196 20.22 0.99 -15.16
C LEU A 196 19.09 1.96 -14.78
N VAL A 197 17.93 1.85 -15.42
CA VAL A 197 16.75 2.66 -15.12
C VAL A 197 16.26 2.41 -13.70
N PHE A 198 16.18 1.14 -13.29
CA PHE A 198 15.77 0.78 -11.93
C PHE A 198 16.76 1.30 -10.89
N GLY A 199 18.07 1.12 -11.12
CA GLY A 199 19.11 1.66 -10.26
C GLY A 199 19.08 3.19 -10.19
N PHE A 200 18.84 3.88 -11.31
CA PHE A 200 18.71 5.33 -11.35
C PHE A 200 17.46 5.82 -10.60
N GLY A 201 16.31 5.14 -10.77
CA GLY A 201 15.10 5.43 -10.00
C GLY A 201 15.31 5.25 -8.50
N ALA A 202 15.98 4.17 -8.09
CA ALA A 202 16.37 3.94 -6.69
C ALA A 202 17.31 5.02 -6.15
N ALA A 203 18.27 5.50 -6.96
CA ALA A 203 19.15 6.60 -6.59
C ALA A 203 18.38 7.92 -6.41
N LEU A 204 17.42 8.23 -7.27
CA LEU A 204 16.55 9.42 -7.10
C LEU A 204 15.75 9.35 -5.80
N ALA A 205 15.18 8.18 -5.48
CA ALA A 205 14.49 7.94 -4.22
C ALA A 205 15.42 8.17 -3.03
N ALA A 206 16.66 7.65 -3.08
CA ALA A 206 17.65 7.85 -2.05
C ALA A 206 17.99 9.33 -1.84
N VAL A 207 18.14 10.12 -2.92
CA VAL A 207 18.33 11.59 -2.77
C VAL A 207 17.13 12.22 -2.06
N GLY A 208 15.90 11.84 -2.44
CA GLY A 208 14.70 12.28 -1.73
C GLY A 208 14.77 11.96 -0.23
N GLY A 209 15.25 10.76 0.11
CA GLY A 209 15.41 10.30 1.50
C GLY A 209 16.40 11.11 2.30
N ILE A 210 17.56 11.43 1.70
CA ILE A 210 18.61 12.25 2.32
C ILE A 210 18.11 13.67 2.57
N VAL A 211 17.47 14.25 1.55
CA VAL A 211 16.98 15.62 1.58
C VAL A 211 15.78 15.76 2.53
N LEU A 212 14.90 14.76 2.61
CA LEU A 212 13.84 14.77 3.62
C LEU A 212 14.40 14.48 5.03
N GLY A 213 15.36 13.57 5.16
CA GLY A 213 16.00 13.22 6.44
C GLY A 213 16.83 14.34 7.06
N GLY A 214 17.26 15.34 6.28
CA GLY A 214 17.83 16.57 6.81
C GLY A 214 16.78 17.64 7.14
N TYR A 215 15.57 17.55 6.58
CA TYR A 215 14.44 18.42 6.90
C TYR A 215 13.69 17.98 8.16
N GLN A 216 13.59 16.67 8.39
CA GLN A 216 12.91 16.05 9.52
C GLN A 216 13.69 14.84 10.02
N ASN A 217 13.37 14.32 11.21
CA ASN A 217 14.05 13.16 11.77
C ASN A 217 13.91 11.91 10.88
N VAL A 218 15.02 11.19 10.74
CA VAL A 218 15.07 9.86 10.11
C VAL A 218 14.54 8.84 11.09
N ASN A 219 13.55 8.06 10.67
CA ASN A 219 12.94 7.03 11.50
C ASN A 219 12.66 5.77 10.67
N PRO A 220 12.59 4.58 11.29
CA PRO A 220 12.48 3.33 10.53
C PRO A 220 11.20 3.23 9.70
N GLY A 221 10.14 3.91 10.10
CA GLY A 221 8.86 3.94 9.38
C GLY A 221 8.78 4.97 8.25
N MET A 222 9.85 5.73 7.98
CA MET A 222 9.79 6.83 7.01
C MET A 222 9.52 6.36 5.57
N GLY A 223 9.94 5.14 5.20
CA GLY A 223 9.70 4.55 3.88
C GLY A 223 8.22 4.26 3.64
N ASN A 224 7.59 3.55 4.58
CA ASN A 224 6.14 3.31 4.60
C ASN A 224 5.32 4.60 4.58
N GLY A 225 5.80 5.66 5.24
CA GLY A 225 5.12 6.96 5.25
C GLY A 225 5.09 7.67 3.89
N VAL A 226 6.00 7.36 2.98
CA VAL A 226 6.13 8.08 1.69
C VAL A 226 5.72 7.25 0.47
N ILE A 227 5.74 5.92 0.55
CA ILE A 227 5.45 5.06 -0.60
C ILE A 227 4.02 5.23 -1.13
N ILE A 228 3.03 5.28 -0.24
CA ILE A 228 1.63 5.45 -0.62
C ILE A 228 1.40 6.84 -1.26
N PRO A 229 1.83 7.96 -0.64
CA PRO A 229 1.82 9.26 -1.31
C PRO A 229 2.49 9.27 -2.68
N ALA A 230 3.64 8.62 -2.83
CA ALA A 230 4.35 8.54 -4.10
C ALA A 230 3.53 7.87 -5.19
N PHE A 231 2.94 6.71 -4.90
CA PHE A 231 2.07 6.03 -5.86
C PHE A 231 0.87 6.91 -6.25
N ILE A 232 0.25 7.57 -5.28
CA ILE A 232 -0.85 8.50 -5.56
C ILE A 232 -0.41 9.61 -6.51
N ILE A 233 0.77 10.18 -6.29
CA ILE A 233 1.31 11.23 -7.16
C ILE A 233 1.56 10.72 -8.57
N VAL A 234 2.11 9.51 -8.74
CA VAL A 234 2.34 8.93 -10.06
C VAL A 234 1.01 8.66 -10.78
N VAL A 235 0.02 8.10 -10.07
CA VAL A 235 -1.32 7.84 -10.61
C VAL A 235 -2.04 9.15 -10.96
N LEU A 236 -2.00 10.14 -10.08
CA LEU A 236 -2.56 11.48 -10.31
C LEU A 236 -1.87 12.17 -11.49
N GLY A 237 -0.56 12.00 -11.64
CA GLY A 237 0.20 12.48 -12.79
C GLY A 237 -0.13 11.76 -14.10
N GLY A 238 -0.57 10.51 -14.01
CA GLY A 238 -0.71 9.56 -15.12
C GLY A 238 0.48 8.60 -15.12
N LEU A 239 0.20 7.30 -15.05
CA LEU A 239 1.21 6.25 -15.02
C LEU A 239 2.14 6.35 -16.25
N GLY A 240 3.45 6.21 -16.01
CA GLY A 240 4.49 6.34 -17.05
C GLY A 240 4.76 7.76 -17.59
N SER A 241 4.03 8.78 -17.11
CA SER A 241 4.28 10.17 -17.50
C SER A 241 5.21 10.88 -16.51
N PHE A 242 6.51 10.98 -16.85
CA PHE A 242 7.48 11.72 -16.03
C PHE A 242 7.03 13.17 -15.77
N ARG A 243 6.50 13.85 -16.79
CA ARG A 243 5.99 15.23 -16.66
C ARG A 243 4.80 15.28 -15.72
N GLY A 244 3.92 14.27 -15.81
CA GLY A 244 2.80 14.10 -14.91
C GLY A 244 3.22 13.92 -13.45
N ALA A 245 4.22 13.10 -13.18
CA ALA A 245 4.76 12.91 -11.83
C ALA A 245 5.34 14.21 -11.24
N VAL A 246 6.04 15.02 -12.05
CA VAL A 246 6.56 16.32 -11.61
C VAL A 246 5.41 17.28 -11.24
N PHE A 247 4.42 17.43 -12.11
CA PHE A 247 3.27 18.30 -11.84
C PHE A 247 2.43 17.79 -10.66
N GLY A 248 2.19 16.49 -10.60
CA GLY A 248 1.45 15.85 -9.51
C GLY A 248 2.14 16.04 -8.16
N GLY A 249 3.46 15.86 -8.09
CA GLY A 249 4.22 16.01 -6.84
C GLY A 249 4.20 17.46 -6.33
N LEU A 250 4.38 18.42 -7.24
CA LEU A 250 4.26 19.85 -6.91
C LEU A 250 2.85 20.23 -6.46
N LEU A 251 1.83 19.79 -7.19
CA LEU A 251 0.42 20.06 -6.87
C LEU A 251 0.06 19.48 -5.50
N VAL A 252 0.40 18.22 -5.26
CA VAL A 252 0.15 17.55 -3.98
C VAL A 252 0.91 18.24 -2.85
N GLY A 253 2.18 18.59 -3.03
CA GLY A 253 2.97 19.28 -1.99
C GLY A 253 2.42 20.66 -1.61
N VAL A 254 1.99 21.43 -2.61
CA VAL A 254 1.35 22.74 -2.39
C VAL A 254 0.01 22.59 -1.69
N ILE A 255 -0.88 21.74 -2.20
CA ILE A 255 -2.21 21.57 -1.60
C ILE A 255 -2.10 20.99 -0.19
N GLN A 256 -1.23 20.00 0.04
CA GLN A 256 -1.03 19.43 1.37
C GLN A 256 -0.55 20.46 2.38
N THR A 257 0.40 21.32 2.01
CA THR A 257 0.91 22.39 2.90
C THR A 257 -0.15 23.46 3.17
N LEU A 258 -0.93 23.85 2.16
CA LEU A 258 -2.05 24.78 2.34
C LEU A 258 -3.14 24.17 3.24
N THR A 259 -3.52 22.92 3.01
CA THR A 259 -4.52 22.23 3.83
C THR A 259 -4.04 22.08 5.26
N ARG A 260 -2.78 21.67 5.49
CA ARG A 260 -2.18 21.63 6.84
C ARG A 260 -2.28 22.97 7.57
N THR A 261 -2.12 24.07 6.86
CA THR A 261 -2.13 25.42 7.46
C THR A 261 -3.55 25.95 7.70
N TYR A 262 -4.44 25.79 6.73
CA TYR A 262 -5.76 26.46 6.74
C TYR A 262 -6.90 25.54 7.16
N VAL A 263 -6.81 24.23 6.90
CA VAL A 263 -7.85 23.23 7.20
C VAL A 263 -7.20 21.95 7.76
N PRO A 264 -6.55 22.02 8.94
CA PRO A 264 -5.74 20.92 9.49
C PRO A 264 -6.53 19.62 9.73
N VAL A 265 -7.86 19.71 9.88
CA VAL A 265 -8.76 18.55 9.96
C VAL A 265 -8.59 17.63 8.74
N LEU A 266 -8.40 18.21 7.55
CA LEU A 266 -8.24 17.47 6.29
C LEU A 266 -6.78 17.08 5.99
N GLU A 267 -5.82 17.45 6.82
CA GLU A 267 -4.43 17.01 6.67
C GLU A 267 -4.37 15.47 6.64
N GLY A 268 -3.47 14.86 5.86
CA GLY A 268 -3.43 13.41 5.67
C GLY A 268 -4.54 12.85 4.78
N LEU A 269 -5.78 13.35 4.84
CA LEU A 269 -6.87 12.96 3.93
C LEU A 269 -6.75 13.62 2.55
N THR A 270 -6.08 14.77 2.49
CA THR A 270 -6.02 15.64 1.31
C THR A 270 -5.55 14.90 0.05
N ILE A 271 -4.47 14.14 0.16
CA ILE A 271 -3.86 13.44 -0.99
C ILE A 271 -4.78 12.36 -1.57
N PHE A 272 -5.50 11.64 -0.70
CA PHE A 272 -6.47 10.61 -1.12
C PHE A 272 -7.72 11.23 -1.74
N LEU A 273 -8.23 12.32 -1.15
CA LEU A 273 -9.35 13.06 -1.73
C LEU A 273 -9.01 13.66 -3.10
N LEU A 274 -7.79 14.19 -3.25
CA LEU A 274 -7.28 14.68 -4.55
C LEU A 274 -7.22 13.55 -5.56
N MET A 275 -6.69 12.38 -5.19
CA MET A 275 -6.62 11.24 -6.09
C MET A 275 -8.00 10.80 -6.56
N ILE A 276 -8.94 10.59 -5.63
CA ILE A 276 -10.32 10.19 -5.94
C ILE A 276 -10.96 11.24 -6.84
N GLY A 277 -10.85 12.52 -6.50
CA GLY A 277 -11.42 13.61 -7.30
C GLY A 277 -10.84 13.67 -8.72
N VAL A 278 -9.52 13.54 -8.87
CA VAL A 278 -8.86 13.56 -10.19
C VAL A 278 -9.25 12.35 -11.02
N LEU A 279 -9.25 11.13 -10.45
CA LEU A 279 -9.57 9.92 -11.21
C LEU A 279 -11.05 9.84 -11.60
N LEU A 280 -11.96 10.36 -10.76
CA LEU A 280 -13.38 10.47 -11.12
C LEU A 280 -13.62 11.44 -12.28
N ALA A 281 -12.82 12.51 -12.37
CA ALA A 281 -12.90 13.48 -13.47
C ALA A 281 -12.11 13.03 -14.71
N LYS A 282 -10.98 12.34 -14.50
CA LYS A 282 -10.02 11.94 -15.52
C LYS A 282 -9.32 10.62 -15.13
N PRO A 283 -9.88 9.46 -15.51
CA PRO A 283 -9.40 8.13 -15.11
C PRO A 283 -7.94 7.82 -15.45
N GLN A 284 -7.40 8.47 -16.49
CA GLN A 284 -6.01 8.31 -16.94
C GLN A 284 -5.01 9.18 -16.13
N GLY A 285 -5.48 9.88 -15.09
CA GLY A 285 -4.70 10.91 -14.42
C GLY A 285 -4.56 12.19 -15.27
N LEU A 286 -3.79 13.16 -14.76
CA LEU A 286 -3.67 14.49 -15.39
C LEU A 286 -3.01 14.44 -16.77
N PHE A 287 -2.02 13.56 -16.98
CA PHE A 287 -1.23 13.48 -18.21
C PHE A 287 -1.02 12.05 -18.73
N GLY A 288 -1.91 11.10 -18.39
CA GLY A 288 -1.86 9.72 -18.94
C GLY A 288 -2.30 9.66 -20.40
N ASN A 289 -1.85 8.61 -21.09
CA ASN A 289 -2.14 8.38 -22.51
C ASN A 289 -3.18 7.23 -22.65
N PRO A 290 -4.22 7.35 -23.50
CA PRO A 290 -5.28 6.34 -23.63
C PRO A 290 -4.81 4.96 -24.12
N GLU A 291 -3.73 4.90 -24.90
CA GLU A 291 -3.21 3.67 -25.52
C GLU A 291 -2.79 2.58 -24.51
N TRP A 292 -2.57 2.93 -23.24
CA TRP A 292 -2.26 1.95 -22.19
C TRP A 292 -3.47 1.07 -21.84
N GLN A 293 -4.70 1.52 -22.10
CA GLN A 293 -5.90 0.71 -21.88
C GLN A 293 -6.12 -0.35 -22.96
N THR A 294 -5.53 -0.18 -24.15
CA THR A 294 -5.79 -1.06 -25.30
C THR A 294 -4.81 -2.22 -25.43
N ASN A 295 -3.70 -2.23 -24.69
CA ASN A 295 -2.73 -3.34 -24.72
C ASN A 295 -2.87 -4.30 -23.53
N GLU A 296 -3.59 -3.94 -22.46
CA GLU A 296 -3.95 -4.88 -21.38
C GLU A 296 -4.88 -6.00 -21.89
N SER A 297 -5.55 -5.84 -23.04
CA SER A 297 -6.42 -6.86 -23.62
C SER A 297 -5.70 -8.07 -24.22
N ASP A 298 -4.37 -8.01 -24.41
CA ASP A 298 -3.57 -9.14 -24.92
C ASP A 298 -2.73 -9.84 -23.83
N GLU A 299 -2.57 -9.24 -22.64
CA GLU A 299 -1.83 -9.83 -21.50
C GLU A 299 -2.76 -10.39 -20.41
N GLY A 300 -4.05 -10.55 -20.74
CA GLY A 300 -5.06 -11.23 -19.94
C GLY A 300 -4.92 -12.75 -19.85
N ASP A 301 -3.74 -13.32 -20.15
CA ASP A 301 -3.40 -14.66 -19.69
C ASP A 301 -3.03 -14.59 -18.19
N LEU A 302 -3.98 -14.12 -17.37
CA LEU A 302 -4.11 -14.56 -16.00
C LEU A 302 -4.21 -16.08 -16.10
N LEU A 303 -3.09 -16.78 -15.90
CA LEU A 303 -3.07 -18.23 -15.95
C LEU A 303 -4.03 -18.78 -14.90
N ILE A 304 -5.26 -19.03 -15.34
CA ILE A 304 -6.14 -20.08 -14.86
C ILE A 304 -5.45 -21.38 -15.23
N GLY A 305 -4.46 -21.72 -14.40
CA GLY A 305 -3.42 -22.69 -14.71
C GLY A 305 -3.20 -23.66 -13.58
N ALA A 306 -4.26 -24.13 -12.93
CA ALA A 306 -4.27 -25.42 -12.23
C ALA A 306 -5.70 -25.95 -12.08
N HIS A 307 -6.40 -26.19 -13.19
CA HIS A 307 -7.54 -27.13 -13.20
C HIS A 307 -7.05 -28.58 -13.10
N GLY A 308 -6.29 -28.84 -12.05
CA GLY A 308 -5.68 -30.10 -11.72
C GLY A 308 -5.22 -30.02 -10.28
N GLY A 309 -6.16 -29.97 -9.34
CA GLY A 309 -5.80 -30.23 -7.95
C GLY A 309 -5.06 -31.57 -7.90
N LEU A 310 -3.96 -31.64 -7.14
CA LEU A 310 -3.21 -32.88 -6.91
C LEU A 310 -4.13 -34.04 -6.47
N PHE A 311 -5.29 -33.70 -5.90
CA PHE A 311 -6.31 -34.63 -5.44
C PHE A 311 -7.63 -34.43 -6.19
N ALA A 312 -8.32 -35.56 -6.45
CA ALA A 312 -9.70 -35.55 -6.92
C ALA A 312 -10.62 -34.76 -5.98
N ARG A 313 -11.71 -34.21 -6.53
CA ARG A 313 -12.68 -33.40 -5.78
C ARG A 313 -13.21 -34.09 -4.53
N GLU A 314 -13.54 -35.38 -4.62
CA GLU A 314 -14.00 -36.18 -3.47
C GLU A 314 -12.93 -36.30 -2.37
N THR A 315 -11.67 -36.54 -2.76
CA THR A 315 -10.54 -36.61 -1.83
C THR A 315 -10.31 -35.27 -1.14
N ARG A 316 -10.41 -34.15 -1.86
CA ARG A 316 -10.30 -32.80 -1.29
C ARG A 316 -11.43 -32.50 -0.29
N GLU A 317 -12.66 -32.92 -0.60
CA GLU A 317 -13.81 -32.77 0.31
C GLU A 317 -13.64 -33.59 1.58
N ARG A 318 -13.18 -34.85 1.47
CA ARG A 318 -12.90 -35.72 2.63
C ARG A 318 -11.74 -35.20 3.47
N LEU A 319 -10.63 -34.79 2.84
CA LEU A 319 -9.50 -34.18 3.54
C LEU A 319 -9.92 -32.90 4.25
N GLY A 320 -10.72 -32.04 3.61
CA GLY A 320 -11.27 -30.84 4.23
C GLY A 320 -12.12 -31.17 5.46
N ALA A 321 -13.01 -32.17 5.37
CA ALA A 321 -13.81 -32.61 6.51
C ALA A 321 -12.96 -33.19 7.65
N VAL A 322 -11.90 -33.95 7.32
CA VAL A 322 -10.94 -34.46 8.31
C VAL A 322 -10.19 -33.31 8.98
N VAL A 323 -9.73 -32.31 8.23
CA VAL A 323 -9.06 -31.13 8.79
C VAL A 323 -9.98 -30.37 9.73
N VAL A 324 -11.24 -30.13 9.35
CA VAL A 324 -12.23 -29.48 10.23
C VAL A 324 -12.49 -30.32 11.48
N ALA A 325 -12.60 -31.65 11.35
CA ALA A 325 -12.79 -32.54 12.49
C ALA A 325 -11.58 -32.51 13.44
N VAL A 326 -10.35 -32.51 12.90
CA VAL A 326 -9.13 -32.35 13.70
C VAL A 326 -9.15 -31.01 14.42
N LEU A 327 -9.42 -29.91 13.72
CA LEU A 327 -9.49 -28.56 14.30
C LEU A 327 -10.59 -28.44 15.37
N ALA A 328 -11.71 -29.16 15.26
CA ALA A 328 -12.74 -29.18 16.30
C ALA A 328 -12.27 -29.84 17.61
N VAL A 329 -11.35 -30.81 17.51
CA VAL A 329 -10.81 -31.56 18.67
C VAL A 329 -9.59 -30.85 19.28
N VAL A 330 -8.86 -30.04 18.51
CA VAL A 330 -7.64 -29.34 18.92
C VAL A 330 -7.79 -28.54 20.24
N PRO A 331 -8.83 -27.71 20.46
CA PRO A 331 -8.99 -26.99 21.72
C PRO A 331 -9.14 -27.90 22.93
N ILE A 332 -9.81 -29.05 22.79
CA ILE A 332 -10.00 -30.00 23.90
C ILE A 332 -8.66 -30.57 24.33
N VAL A 333 -7.78 -30.86 23.36
CA VAL A 333 -6.41 -31.35 23.61
C VAL A 333 -5.54 -30.23 24.18
N LEU A 334 -5.66 -29.01 23.67
CA LEU A 334 -4.89 -27.85 24.14
C LEU A 334 -5.34 -27.37 25.53
N LEU A 335 -6.63 -27.45 25.85
CA LEU A 335 -7.17 -27.19 27.19
C LEU A 335 -6.59 -28.16 28.22
N ALA A 336 -6.31 -29.42 27.83
CA ALA A 336 -5.62 -30.37 28.70
C ALA A 336 -4.16 -29.98 29.01
N THR A 337 -3.55 -29.09 28.22
CA THR A 337 -2.21 -28.54 28.49
C THR A 337 -2.23 -27.32 29.43
N GLY A 338 -3.41 -26.76 29.71
CA GLY A 338 -3.59 -25.60 30.59
C GLY A 338 -3.03 -24.27 30.05
N ASN A 339 -2.68 -24.18 28.77
CA ASN A 339 -2.12 -22.98 28.16
C ASN A 339 -3.07 -22.38 27.10
N ASP A 340 -3.75 -21.30 27.45
CA ASP A 340 -4.70 -20.59 26.57
C ASP A 340 -4.02 -19.93 25.35
N TYR A 341 -2.70 -19.71 25.38
CA TYR A 341 -1.95 -19.07 24.29
C TYR A 341 -2.16 -19.77 22.94
N TYR A 342 -2.18 -21.10 22.92
CA TYR A 342 -2.36 -21.85 21.66
C TYR A 342 -3.78 -21.71 21.12
N VAL A 343 -4.78 -21.58 22.01
CA VAL A 343 -6.18 -21.37 21.62
C VAL A 343 -6.35 -19.96 21.06
N THR A 344 -5.75 -18.95 21.68
CA THR A 344 -5.79 -17.57 21.17
C THR A 344 -5.06 -17.44 19.83
N LEU A 345 -3.91 -18.12 19.67
CA LEU A 345 -3.18 -18.14 18.39
C LEU A 345 -4.02 -18.75 17.26
N LEU A 346 -4.75 -19.84 17.53
CA LEU A 346 -5.63 -20.44 16.53
C LEU A 346 -6.84 -19.56 16.21
N ASN A 347 -7.37 -18.80 17.19
CA ASN A 347 -8.40 -17.81 16.93
C ASN A 347 -7.92 -16.75 15.94
N GLU A 348 -6.71 -16.22 16.13
CA GLU A 348 -6.10 -15.31 15.18
C GLU A 348 -5.95 -15.95 13.79
N ILE A 349 -5.49 -17.20 13.71
CA ILE A 349 -5.37 -17.94 12.44
C ILE A 349 -6.73 -18.05 11.73
N PHE A 350 -7.83 -18.31 12.43
CA PHE A 350 -9.16 -18.35 11.81
C PHE A 350 -9.63 -16.99 11.31
N ILE A 351 -9.37 -15.92 12.07
CA ILE A 351 -9.68 -14.56 11.63
C ILE A 351 -8.90 -14.23 10.36
N TRP A 352 -7.60 -14.52 10.32
CA TRP A 352 -6.77 -14.37 9.13
C TRP A 352 -7.23 -15.25 7.98
N ALA A 353 -7.71 -16.47 8.23
CA ALA A 353 -8.22 -17.36 7.21
C ALA A 353 -9.53 -16.84 6.58
N ILE A 354 -10.47 -16.32 7.37
CA ILE A 354 -11.69 -15.68 6.87
C ILE A 354 -11.34 -14.43 6.06
N PHE A 355 -10.41 -13.61 6.58
CA PHE A 355 -9.92 -12.43 5.87
C PHE A 355 -9.29 -12.80 4.52
N ALA A 356 -8.39 -13.79 4.51
CA ALA A 356 -7.76 -14.28 3.29
C ALA A 356 -8.78 -14.83 2.29
N LEU A 357 -9.77 -15.61 2.74
CA LEU A 357 -10.85 -16.13 1.90
C LEU A 357 -11.68 -15.01 1.28
N SER A 358 -11.95 -13.94 2.04
CA SER A 358 -12.67 -12.77 1.50
C SER A 358 -11.86 -11.98 0.47
N LEU A 359 -10.53 -11.96 0.59
CA LEU A 359 -9.63 -11.34 -0.38
C LEU A 359 -9.51 -12.19 -1.66
N ASP A 360 -9.34 -13.50 -1.51
CA ASP A 360 -9.28 -14.48 -2.60
C ASP A 360 -10.55 -14.43 -3.45
N PHE A 361 -11.70 -14.18 -2.83
CA PHE A 361 -12.95 -13.99 -3.53
C PHE A 361 -12.91 -12.83 -4.56
N VAL A 362 -12.22 -11.74 -4.24
CA VAL A 362 -12.12 -10.56 -5.13
C VAL A 362 -10.94 -10.69 -6.08
N MET A 363 -9.76 -11.06 -5.57
CA MET A 363 -8.55 -11.15 -6.38
C MET A 363 -8.52 -12.42 -7.25
N GLY A 364 -8.80 -13.57 -6.65
CA GLY A 364 -8.67 -14.87 -7.31
C GLY A 364 -9.79 -15.17 -8.30
N TYR A 365 -11.03 -14.77 -8.00
CA TYR A 365 -12.20 -15.10 -8.83
C TYR A 365 -12.70 -13.96 -9.70
N ALA A 366 -12.67 -12.71 -9.22
CA ALA A 366 -13.07 -11.57 -10.05
C ALA A 366 -11.90 -10.99 -10.86
N GLY A 367 -10.66 -11.44 -10.61
CA GLY A 367 -9.46 -10.89 -11.25
C GLY A 367 -9.13 -9.46 -10.83
N LEU A 368 -9.77 -8.95 -9.78
CA LEU A 368 -9.64 -7.55 -9.34
C LEU A 368 -8.64 -7.44 -8.19
N VAL A 369 -7.46 -6.90 -8.47
CA VAL A 369 -6.41 -6.68 -7.46
C VAL A 369 -6.83 -5.56 -6.49
N SER A 370 -7.42 -5.91 -5.33
CA SER A 370 -7.86 -4.94 -4.31
C SER A 370 -6.83 -4.77 -3.18
N LEU A 371 -6.07 -3.68 -3.19
CA LEU A 371 -5.16 -3.34 -2.08
C LEU A 371 -5.89 -2.71 -0.88
N GLY A 372 -7.15 -2.30 -1.08
CA GLY A 372 -7.96 -1.66 -0.05
C GLY A 372 -8.69 -2.60 0.90
N HIS A 373 -8.54 -3.91 0.78
CA HIS A 373 -9.41 -4.89 1.45
C HIS A 373 -9.36 -4.81 2.99
N THR A 374 -8.23 -4.41 3.54
CA THR A 374 -8.04 -4.19 4.99
C THR A 374 -8.98 -3.13 5.56
N MET A 375 -9.47 -2.20 4.73
CA MET A 375 -10.49 -1.22 5.11
C MET A 375 -11.77 -1.90 5.61
N PHE A 376 -12.25 -2.93 4.91
CA PHE A 376 -13.50 -3.60 5.29
C PHE A 376 -13.36 -4.39 6.58
N TYR A 377 -12.17 -4.96 6.82
CA TYR A 377 -11.83 -5.56 8.11
C TYR A 377 -11.86 -4.52 9.23
N GLY A 378 -11.24 -3.36 9.03
CA GLY A 378 -11.26 -2.25 9.98
C GLY A 378 -12.67 -1.69 10.23
N ILE A 379 -13.45 -1.42 9.19
CA ILE A 379 -14.85 -0.97 9.32
C ILE A 379 -15.66 -1.97 10.12
N GLY A 380 -15.53 -3.27 9.83
CA GLY A 380 -16.25 -4.31 10.56
C GLY A 380 -15.92 -4.30 12.06
N ALA A 381 -14.64 -4.18 12.41
CA ALA A 381 -14.19 -4.11 13.81
C ALA A 381 -14.69 -2.85 14.53
N TYR A 382 -14.55 -1.67 13.91
CA TYR A 382 -14.98 -0.40 14.52
C TYR A 382 -16.49 -0.30 14.64
N VAL A 383 -17.25 -0.72 13.63
CA VAL A 383 -18.72 -0.73 13.70
C VAL A 383 -19.20 -1.70 14.78
N ALA A 384 -18.61 -2.89 14.87
CA ALA A 384 -18.93 -3.83 15.93
C ALA A 384 -18.68 -3.22 17.33
N ALA A 385 -17.53 -2.60 17.55
CA ALA A 385 -17.21 -1.92 18.81
C ALA A 385 -18.18 -0.77 19.11
N LEU A 386 -18.48 0.10 18.15
CA LEU A 386 -19.40 1.22 18.32
C LEU A 386 -20.83 0.75 18.63
N VAL A 387 -21.29 -0.34 18.01
CA VAL A 387 -22.60 -0.94 18.32
C VAL A 387 -22.62 -1.47 19.76
N LEU A 388 -21.55 -2.14 20.20
CA LEU A 388 -21.45 -2.66 21.57
C LEU A 388 -21.43 -1.54 22.62
N ILE A 389 -20.75 -0.43 22.33
CA ILE A 389 -20.65 0.72 23.26
C ILE A 389 -21.94 1.54 23.30
N HIS A 390 -22.53 1.85 22.14
CA HIS A 390 -23.57 2.88 22.04
C HIS A 390 -24.97 2.36 21.78
N LEU A 391 -25.14 1.18 21.17
CA LEU A 391 -26.43 0.70 20.71
C LEU A 391 -26.97 -0.45 21.56
N ALA A 392 -26.24 -1.56 21.61
CA ALA A 392 -26.62 -2.74 22.38
C ALA A 392 -25.39 -3.62 22.65
N PRO A 393 -25.21 -4.12 23.88
CA PRO A 393 -24.08 -5.00 24.23
C PRO A 393 -24.25 -6.42 23.68
N SER A 394 -24.89 -6.61 22.52
CA SER A 394 -25.18 -7.91 21.91
C SER A 394 -24.21 -8.19 20.75
N PHE A 395 -23.50 -9.32 20.83
CA PHE A 395 -22.60 -9.77 19.76
C PHE A 395 -23.33 -9.93 18.41
N LEU A 396 -24.55 -10.48 18.41
CA LEU A 396 -25.30 -10.71 17.17
C LEU A 396 -25.75 -9.40 16.51
N ILE A 397 -26.18 -8.41 17.31
CA ILE A 397 -26.54 -7.08 16.79
C ILE A 397 -25.29 -6.37 16.25
N ALA A 398 -24.16 -6.47 16.95
CA ALA A 398 -22.88 -5.95 16.49
C ALA A 398 -22.44 -6.59 15.16
N LEU A 399 -22.57 -7.92 15.02
CA LEU A 399 -22.23 -8.63 13.80
C LEU A 399 -23.12 -8.20 12.61
N VAL A 400 -24.45 -8.17 12.80
CA VAL A 400 -25.38 -7.75 11.75
C VAL A 400 -25.17 -6.28 11.37
N GLY A 401 -24.96 -5.41 12.37
CA GLY A 401 -24.66 -4.00 12.15
C GLY A 401 -23.36 -3.80 11.37
N ALA A 402 -22.30 -4.51 11.74
CA ALA A 402 -21.02 -4.50 11.03
C ALA A 402 -21.18 -4.96 9.57
N MET A 403 -21.88 -6.08 9.33
CA MET A 403 -22.15 -6.57 7.98
C MET A 403 -22.94 -5.57 7.14
N ALA A 404 -23.98 -4.94 7.70
CA ALA A 404 -24.79 -3.96 7.00
C ALA A 404 -24.00 -2.71 6.61
N VAL A 405 -23.22 -2.13 7.53
CA VAL A 405 -22.39 -0.95 7.25
C VAL A 405 -21.29 -1.30 6.26
N CYS A 406 -20.60 -2.44 6.43
CA CYS A 406 -19.61 -2.91 5.47
C CYS A 406 -20.21 -3.08 4.07
N ALA A 407 -21.43 -3.62 3.94
CA ALA A 407 -22.08 -3.77 2.64
C ALA A 407 -22.39 -2.43 1.96
N VAL A 408 -22.85 -1.44 2.72
CA VAL A 408 -23.11 -0.08 2.21
C VAL A 408 -21.81 0.58 1.76
N VAL A 409 -20.75 0.51 2.58
CA VAL A 409 -19.45 1.10 2.22
C VAL A 409 -18.83 0.36 1.03
N ALA A 410 -18.92 -0.97 0.99
CA ALA A 410 -18.43 -1.78 -0.13
C ALA A 410 -19.18 -1.45 -1.42
N TRP A 411 -20.48 -1.18 -1.36
CA TRP A 411 -21.25 -0.75 -2.52
C TRP A 411 -20.78 0.62 -3.04
N VAL A 412 -20.57 1.60 -2.16
CA VAL A 412 -20.07 2.93 -2.54
C VAL A 412 -18.67 2.83 -3.14
N VAL A 413 -17.75 2.16 -2.45
CA VAL A 413 -16.35 2.02 -2.88
C VAL A 413 -16.26 1.19 -4.15
N GLY A 414 -17.01 0.09 -4.25
CA GLY A 414 -17.10 -0.76 -5.44
C GLY A 414 -17.57 0.03 -6.66
N ASN A 415 -18.69 0.75 -6.56
CA ASN A 415 -19.26 1.54 -7.67
C ASN A 415 -18.33 2.65 -8.19
N LEU A 416 -17.41 3.14 -7.36
CA LEU A 416 -16.39 4.11 -7.77
C LEU A 416 -15.14 3.43 -8.31
N SER A 417 -14.74 2.29 -7.72
CA SER A 417 -13.49 1.59 -8.07
C SER A 417 -13.62 0.82 -9.39
N ILE A 418 -14.75 0.18 -9.68
CA ILE A 418 -14.96 -0.61 -10.91
C ILE A 418 -14.97 0.22 -12.20
N ARG A 419 -14.93 1.55 -12.10
CA ARG A 419 -14.84 2.44 -13.27
C ARG A 419 -13.46 2.47 -13.92
N VAL A 420 -12.48 1.88 -13.25
CA VAL A 420 -11.10 1.77 -13.72
C VAL A 420 -10.67 0.31 -13.62
N SER A 421 -9.79 -0.11 -14.53
CA SER A 421 -9.25 -1.46 -14.61
C SER A 421 -7.79 -1.52 -14.13
N GLY A 422 -7.29 -2.74 -13.95
CA GLY A 422 -5.88 -3.04 -13.71
C GLY A 422 -5.29 -2.31 -12.50
N VAL A 423 -4.14 -1.67 -12.70
CA VAL A 423 -3.39 -0.98 -11.65
C VAL A 423 -4.18 0.17 -11.01
N TYR A 424 -5.01 0.88 -11.80
CA TYR A 424 -5.80 2.00 -11.29
C TYR A 424 -6.86 1.54 -10.28
N PHE A 425 -7.46 0.36 -10.49
CA PHE A 425 -8.40 -0.25 -9.52
C PHE A 425 -7.71 -0.51 -8.18
N ALA A 426 -6.54 -1.16 -8.22
CA ALA A 426 -5.74 -1.44 -7.03
C ALA A 426 -5.39 -0.17 -6.26
N MET A 427 -5.05 0.89 -6.98
CA MET A 427 -4.68 2.17 -6.38
C MET A 427 -5.87 2.90 -5.76
N ILE A 428 -7.02 2.95 -6.44
CA ILE A 428 -8.24 3.56 -5.88
C ILE A 428 -8.68 2.84 -4.61
N THR A 429 -8.66 1.50 -4.59
CA THR A 429 -9.00 0.75 -3.39
C THR A 429 -8.03 1.03 -2.23
N LEU A 430 -6.72 1.10 -2.50
CA LEU A 430 -5.73 1.53 -1.49
C LEU A 430 -6.03 2.93 -0.96
N ALA A 431 -6.39 3.88 -1.84
CA ALA A 431 -6.70 5.24 -1.42
C ALA A 431 -7.93 5.31 -0.52
N PHE A 432 -8.99 4.53 -0.78
CA PHE A 432 -10.13 4.43 0.12
C PHE A 432 -9.75 3.83 1.48
N ALA A 433 -8.92 2.78 1.49
CA ALA A 433 -8.45 2.19 2.74
C ALA A 433 -7.65 3.17 3.59
N GLN A 434 -6.80 3.95 2.96
CA GLN A 434 -6.01 4.96 3.64
C GLN A 434 -6.84 6.17 4.07
N LEU A 435 -7.84 6.56 3.28
CA LEU A 435 -8.81 7.58 3.66
C LEU A 435 -9.56 7.15 4.93
N PHE A 436 -10.02 5.90 4.98
CA PHE A 436 -10.68 5.34 6.15
C PHE A 436 -9.74 5.28 7.36
N TYR A 437 -8.52 4.75 7.18
CA TYR A 437 -7.51 4.69 8.25
C TYR A 437 -7.24 6.07 8.86
N ASN A 438 -6.97 7.07 8.02
CA ASN A 438 -6.70 8.43 8.48
C ASN A 438 -7.93 9.09 9.12
N ALA A 439 -9.15 8.78 8.64
CA ALA A 439 -10.38 9.30 9.23
C ALA A 439 -10.58 8.75 10.64
N VAL A 440 -10.45 7.43 10.82
CA VAL A 440 -10.60 6.76 12.11
C VAL A 440 -9.54 7.21 13.11
N PHE A 441 -8.29 7.37 12.67
CA PHE A 441 -7.20 7.79 13.56
C PHE A 441 -7.34 9.24 14.04
N LYS A 442 -8.08 10.08 13.31
CA LYS A 442 -8.25 11.52 13.62
C LYS A 442 -9.53 11.86 14.37
N LEU A 443 -10.52 10.98 14.34
CA LEU A 443 -11.84 11.27 14.84
C LEU A 443 -11.96 10.87 16.33
N ASP A 444 -12.42 11.81 17.17
CA ASP A 444 -12.50 11.59 18.62
C ASP A 444 -13.51 10.48 18.99
N TRP A 445 -14.65 10.40 18.27
CA TRP A 445 -15.68 9.39 18.50
C TRP A 445 -15.24 7.96 18.14
N THR A 446 -14.15 7.80 17.40
CA THR A 446 -13.51 6.49 17.14
C THR A 446 -12.36 6.20 18.09
N GLY A 447 -12.12 7.06 19.10
CA GLY A 447 -11.01 6.94 20.03
C GLY A 447 -9.67 7.38 19.45
N GLY A 448 -9.64 7.95 18.24
CA GLY A 448 -8.44 8.48 17.59
C GLY A 448 -7.27 7.49 17.56
N SER A 449 -6.13 7.91 18.10
CA SER A 449 -4.91 7.09 18.22
C SER A 449 -5.00 6.01 19.28
N ASP A 450 -5.86 6.18 20.28
CA ASP A 450 -5.97 5.28 21.43
C ASP A 450 -6.89 4.09 21.12
N GLY A 451 -7.73 4.23 20.08
CA GLY A 451 -8.73 3.25 19.68
C GLY A 451 -9.91 3.19 20.64
N LEU A 452 -10.80 2.23 20.40
CA LEU A 452 -11.96 1.98 21.26
C LEU A 452 -11.63 0.88 22.27
N LEU A 453 -11.89 1.14 23.55
CA LEU A 453 -11.64 0.22 24.66
C LEU A 453 -12.88 0.13 25.56
N GLY A 454 -12.91 -0.88 26.44
CA GLY A 454 -13.90 -0.97 27.51
C GLY A 454 -15.28 -1.46 27.07
N PHE A 455 -15.35 -2.31 26.04
CA PHE A 455 -16.58 -2.97 25.62
C PHE A 455 -16.48 -4.48 25.82
N ASP A 456 -17.55 -5.07 26.35
CA ASP A 456 -17.72 -6.52 26.43
C ASP A 456 -18.83 -6.95 25.48
N ALA A 457 -18.59 -8.02 24.74
CA ALA A 457 -19.59 -8.63 23.88
C ALA A 457 -20.40 -9.65 24.68
N PHE A 458 -21.73 -9.52 24.70
CA PHE A 458 -22.60 -10.51 25.35
C PHE A 458 -23.15 -11.50 24.32
N LEU A 459 -23.18 -12.78 24.69
CA LEU A 459 -23.91 -13.83 23.98
C LEU A 459 -25.39 -13.75 24.37
N GLY A 460 -26.17 -12.95 23.63
CA GLY A 460 -27.60 -12.74 23.91
C GLY A 460 -28.24 -11.63 23.08
N ILE A 461 -29.58 -11.54 23.08
CA ILE A 461 -30.36 -10.46 22.45
C ILE A 461 -31.13 -9.70 23.54
N GLY A 462 -31.05 -8.36 23.55
CA GLY A 462 -31.87 -7.53 24.43
C GLY A 462 -31.50 -7.54 25.93
N GLY A 463 -30.20 -7.68 26.26
CA GLY A 463 -29.73 -7.63 27.65
C GLY A 463 -29.91 -8.94 28.44
N ILE A 464 -30.45 -9.98 27.81
CA ILE A 464 -30.52 -11.35 28.36
C ILE A 464 -29.33 -12.13 27.77
N GLY A 465 -28.27 -12.32 28.55
CA GLY A 465 -27.05 -13.02 28.14
C GLY A 465 -25.93 -12.90 29.17
N ALA A 466 -24.85 -13.65 28.97
CA ALA A 466 -23.61 -13.53 29.74
C ALA A 466 -22.53 -12.83 28.90
N PRO A 467 -21.64 -12.03 29.52
CA PRO A 467 -20.43 -11.54 28.85
C PRO A 467 -19.64 -12.74 28.32
N ILE A 468 -19.20 -12.69 27.05
CA ILE A 468 -18.40 -13.77 26.45
C ILE A 468 -17.15 -14.07 27.30
N SER A 469 -16.58 -13.04 27.91
CA SER A 469 -15.44 -13.09 28.83
C SER A 469 -15.71 -13.91 30.11
N ASP A 470 -16.98 -14.05 30.52
CA ASP A 470 -17.38 -14.75 31.74
C ASP A 470 -18.03 -16.11 31.46
N VAL A 471 -18.20 -16.51 30.18
CA VAL A 471 -18.76 -17.81 29.83
C VAL A 471 -17.73 -18.91 30.05
N GLU A 472 -17.79 -19.52 31.23
CA GLU A 472 -17.05 -20.73 31.58
C GLU A 472 -18.03 -21.85 31.94
N PHE A 473 -17.80 -23.05 31.42
CA PHE A 473 -18.57 -24.22 31.83
C PHE A 473 -17.71 -25.47 31.88
N ALA A 474 -17.98 -26.32 32.88
CA ALA A 474 -17.30 -27.60 33.03
C ALA A 474 -18.02 -28.69 32.23
N LEU A 475 -17.32 -29.32 31.28
CA LEU A 475 -17.82 -30.46 30.52
C LEU A 475 -16.89 -31.66 30.72
N ALA A 476 -17.41 -32.76 31.25
CA ALA A 476 -16.68 -34.01 31.45
C ALA A 476 -15.33 -33.87 32.22
N GLY A 477 -15.25 -32.94 33.17
CA GLY A 477 -14.04 -32.69 33.97
C GLY A 477 -13.05 -31.69 33.34
N LEU A 478 -13.36 -31.12 32.18
CA LEU A 478 -12.60 -30.05 31.54
C LEU A 478 -13.34 -28.73 31.70
N THR A 479 -12.64 -27.69 32.17
CA THR A 479 -13.13 -26.31 32.20
C THR A 479 -12.96 -25.70 30.81
N ILE A 480 -14.07 -25.37 30.15
CA ILE A 480 -14.05 -24.71 28.84
C ILE A 480 -13.89 -23.21 29.09
N THR A 481 -12.71 -22.69 28.74
CA THR A 481 -12.39 -21.28 28.92
C THR A 481 -13.12 -20.39 27.89
N PRO A 482 -13.33 -19.09 28.19
CA PRO A 482 -13.88 -18.12 27.24
C PRO A 482 -13.17 -18.11 25.87
N ALA A 483 -11.84 -18.29 25.87
CA ALA A 483 -11.04 -18.39 24.65
C ALA A 483 -11.44 -19.60 23.78
N ALA A 484 -11.78 -20.73 24.40
CA ALA A 484 -12.26 -21.91 23.72
C ALA A 484 -13.70 -21.73 23.20
N VAL A 485 -14.57 -21.01 23.91
CA VAL A 485 -15.91 -20.66 23.42
C VAL A 485 -15.80 -19.79 22.15
N PHE A 486 -14.95 -18.76 22.19
CA PHE A 486 -14.69 -17.92 21.02
C PHE A 486 -14.06 -18.71 19.87
N TYR A 487 -13.20 -19.69 20.18
CA TYR A 487 -12.65 -20.60 19.16
C TYR A 487 -13.71 -21.37 18.41
N TYR A 488 -14.66 -22.00 19.12
CA TYR A 488 -15.72 -22.75 18.44
C TYR A 488 -16.60 -21.84 17.59
N LEU A 489 -16.87 -20.62 18.06
CA LEU A 489 -17.57 -19.61 17.27
C LEU A 489 -16.78 -19.22 16.01
N ALA A 490 -15.48 -18.92 16.14
CA ALA A 490 -14.61 -18.56 15.03
C ALA A 490 -14.50 -19.70 14.01
N LEU A 491 -14.36 -20.95 14.47
CA LEU A 491 -14.35 -22.15 13.62
C LEU A 491 -15.67 -22.31 12.85
N VAL A 492 -16.82 -22.17 13.53
CA VAL A 492 -18.14 -22.23 12.86
C VAL A 492 -18.26 -21.14 11.80
N LEU A 493 -17.88 -19.90 12.13
CA LEU A 493 -17.91 -18.79 11.16
C LEU A 493 -16.96 -19.03 9.98
N ALA A 494 -15.77 -19.58 10.22
CA ALA A 494 -14.82 -19.92 9.17
C ALA A 494 -15.35 -21.02 8.23
N VAL A 495 -15.95 -22.07 8.79
CA VAL A 495 -16.57 -23.15 8.01
C VAL A 495 -17.77 -22.61 7.21
N VAL A 496 -18.63 -21.80 7.83
CA VAL A 496 -19.78 -21.17 7.15
C VAL A 496 -19.30 -20.27 6.01
N ALA A 497 -18.28 -19.44 6.25
CA ALA A 497 -17.70 -18.57 5.22
C ALA A 497 -17.14 -19.40 4.05
N LEU A 498 -16.45 -20.50 4.33
CA LEU A 498 -15.90 -21.39 3.30
C LEU A 498 -16.99 -22.10 2.49
N LEU A 499 -18.01 -22.62 3.15
CA LEU A 499 -19.16 -23.24 2.48
C LEU A 499 -19.95 -22.23 1.65
N PHE A 500 -20.13 -21.01 2.17
CA PHE A 500 -20.78 -19.91 1.47
C PHE A 500 -20.00 -19.52 0.22
N ALA A 501 -18.70 -19.24 0.33
CA ALA A 501 -17.84 -18.94 -0.81
C ALA A 501 -17.89 -20.07 -1.84
N ARG A 502 -17.77 -21.32 -1.41
CA ARG A 502 -17.90 -22.48 -2.31
C ARG A 502 -19.25 -22.52 -3.02
N ARG A 503 -20.35 -22.30 -2.31
CA ARG A 503 -21.69 -22.32 -2.92
C ARG A 503 -21.86 -21.19 -3.91
N PHE A 504 -21.36 -20.01 -3.58
CA PHE A 504 -21.43 -18.80 -4.38
C PHE A 504 -20.62 -18.94 -5.69
N MET A 505 -19.41 -19.49 -5.61
CA MET A 505 -18.53 -19.73 -6.77
C MET A 505 -19.10 -20.77 -7.73
N ASN A 506 -19.76 -21.81 -7.21
CA ASN A 506 -20.42 -22.82 -8.03
C ASN A 506 -21.83 -22.40 -8.49
N ALA A 507 -22.31 -21.21 -8.14
CA ALA A 507 -23.58 -20.69 -8.63
C ALA A 507 -23.39 -20.05 -10.03
N PRO A 508 -24.45 -19.93 -10.84
CA PRO A 508 -24.36 -19.30 -12.17
C PRO A 508 -23.70 -17.91 -12.13
N PHE A 509 -23.97 -17.14 -11.07
CA PHE A 509 -23.33 -15.84 -10.85
C PHE A 509 -21.80 -15.94 -10.72
N GLY A 510 -21.28 -16.93 -9.98
CA GLY A 510 -19.84 -17.15 -9.86
C GLY A 510 -19.19 -17.54 -11.18
N SER A 511 -19.87 -18.34 -12.01
CA SER A 511 -19.39 -18.69 -13.36
C SER A 511 -19.31 -17.48 -14.29
N VAL A 512 -20.26 -16.53 -14.17
CA VAL A 512 -20.22 -15.26 -14.93
C VAL A 512 -19.07 -14.38 -14.45
N LEU A 513 -18.84 -14.25 -13.14
CA LEU A 513 -17.70 -13.49 -12.64
C LEU A 513 -16.37 -14.05 -13.14
N GLN A 514 -16.24 -15.39 -13.14
CA GLN A 514 -15.06 -16.04 -13.66
C GLN A 514 -14.89 -15.78 -15.16
N SER A 515 -15.97 -15.86 -15.96
CA SER A 515 -15.87 -15.56 -17.39
C SER A 515 -15.49 -14.11 -17.66
N ILE A 516 -16.00 -13.15 -16.87
CA ILE A 516 -15.58 -11.73 -16.94
C ILE A 516 -14.07 -11.61 -16.68
N SER A 517 -13.56 -12.30 -15.66
CA SER A 517 -12.13 -12.28 -15.34
C SER A 517 -11.26 -12.92 -16.44
N GLU A 518 -11.80 -13.89 -17.18
CA GLU A 518 -11.11 -14.57 -18.28
C GLU A 518 -11.11 -13.73 -19.56
N SER A 519 -12.24 -13.13 -19.91
CA SER A 519 -12.38 -12.23 -21.04
C SER A 519 -13.68 -11.44 -20.91
N GLU A 520 -13.54 -10.18 -20.53
CA GLU A 520 -14.66 -9.24 -20.43
C GLU A 520 -15.37 -9.10 -21.78
N GLU A 521 -14.61 -8.92 -22.87
CA GLU A 521 -15.15 -8.75 -24.22
C GLU A 521 -15.95 -9.97 -24.70
N ARG A 522 -15.45 -11.20 -24.47
CA ARG A 522 -16.19 -12.42 -24.83
C ARG A 522 -17.42 -12.61 -23.97
N THR A 523 -17.35 -12.22 -22.69
CA THR A 523 -18.50 -12.34 -21.79
C THR A 523 -19.60 -11.36 -22.19
N GLU A 524 -19.25 -10.10 -22.48
CA GLU A 524 -20.19 -9.09 -22.96
C GLU A 524 -20.87 -9.51 -24.28
N PHE A 525 -20.13 -10.18 -25.16
CA PHE A 525 -20.70 -10.74 -26.39
C PHE A 525 -21.74 -11.85 -26.13
N ILE A 526 -21.56 -12.64 -25.06
CA ILE A 526 -22.47 -13.73 -24.70
C ILE A 526 -23.74 -13.22 -23.99
N GLY A 527 -23.67 -12.05 -23.34
CA GLY A 527 -24.78 -11.40 -22.64
C GLY A 527 -24.45 -11.15 -21.18
#